data_AF-A0A944YL69-F1
#
_entry.id   AF-A0A944YL69-F1
#
_cell.length_a   1.000
_cell.length_b   1.000
_cell.length_c   1.000
_cell.angle_alpha   90.00
_cell.angle_beta   90.00
_cell.angle_gamma   90.00
#
_symmetry.space_group_name_H-M   'P 1'
#
loop_
_entity.id
_entity.type
_entity.pdbx_description
1 polymer ?
#
loop_
_entity_poly.entity_id
_entity_poly.type
_entity_poly.pdbx_seq_one_letter_code
_entity_poly.pdbx_strand_id
1 'polypeptide(L)' 'MRFDHEALSWWLFLVCALFFVVGSIRAGDPVFLGGSMLFLVACVVYLVGRRR' A
#
# COMPACT_ATOMS: atom_id res chain seq x y z
N MET A 1 -11.52 10.12 -20.61
CA MET A 1 -10.84 10.00 -19.29
C MET A 1 -9.39 9.65 -19.58
N ARG A 2 -8.46 10.60 -19.46
CA ARG A 2 -7.03 10.28 -19.43
C ARG A 2 -6.79 9.64 -18.07
N PHE A 3 -6.74 8.31 -18.05
CA PHE A 3 -6.25 7.60 -16.90
C PHE A 3 -4.75 7.92 -16.84
N ASP A 4 -4.35 8.78 -15.92
CA ASP A 4 -2.95 8.95 -15.57
C ASP A 4 -2.50 7.58 -15.04
N HIS A 5 -1.95 6.74 -15.93
CA HIS A 5 -1.60 5.34 -15.66
C HIS A 5 -0.77 5.22 -14.38
N GLU A 6 0.10 6.20 -14.14
CA GLU A 6 0.84 6.31 -12.89
C GLU A 6 -0.07 6.48 -11.66
N ALA A 7 -1.03 7.42 -11.67
CA ALA A 7 -1.95 7.63 -10.55
C ALA A 7 -2.81 6.38 -10.27
N LEU A 8 -3.18 5.65 -11.32
CA LEU A 8 -3.87 4.38 -11.21
C LEU A 8 -2.98 3.31 -10.56
N SER A 9 -1.72 3.17 -11.00
CA SER A 9 -0.74 2.27 -10.39
C SER A 9 -0.54 2.55 -8.90
N TRP A 10 -0.46 3.83 -8.50
CA TRP A 10 -0.39 4.23 -7.08
C TRP A 10 -1.59 3.77 -6.28
N TRP A 11 -2.79 3.95 -6.83
CA TRP A 11 -4.01 3.52 -6.17
C TRP A 11 -4.06 1.99 -6.02
N LEU A 12 -3.67 1.24 -7.05
CA LEU A 12 -3.57 -0.22 -6.96
C LEU A 12 -2.58 -0.65 -5.86
N PHE A 13 -1.41 -0.01 -5.76
CA PHE A 13 -0.43 -0.32 -4.71
C PHE A 13 -0.97 -0.09 -3.29
N LEU A 14 -1.64 1.04 -3.05
CA LEU A 14 -2.24 1.36 -1.76
C LEU A 14 -3.38 0.41 -1.38
N VAL A 15 -4.28 0.10 -2.32
CA VAL A 15 -5.38 -0.84 -2.09
C VAL A 15 -4.83 -2.22 -1.77
N CYS A 16 -3.81 -2.67 -2.51
CA CYS A 16 -3.17 -3.97 -2.30
C CYS A 16 -2.48 -4.03 -0.92
N ALA A 17 -1.76 -2.98 -0.53
CA ALA A 17 -1.16 -2.87 0.79
C ALA A 17 -2.20 -2.96 1.92
N LEU A 18 -3.36 -2.30 1.76
CA LEU A 18 -4.45 -2.36 2.72
C LEU A 18 -5.03 -3.78 2.84
N PHE A 19 -5.19 -4.49 1.73
CA PHE A 19 -5.62 -5.90 1.75
C PHE A 19 -4.64 -6.81 2.49
N PHE A 20 -3.33 -6.62 2.34
CA PHE A 20 -2.33 -7.38 3.09
C PHE A 20 -2.36 -7.08 4.60
N VAL A 21 -2.56 -5.82 4.99
CA VAL A 21 -2.73 -5.45 6.40
C VAL A 21 -4.00 -6.10 6.97
N VAL A 22 -5.14 -5.95 6.31
CA VAL A 22 -6.40 -6.55 6.77
C VAL A 22 -6.31 -8.08 6.80
N GLY A 23 -5.66 -8.68 5.80
CA GLY A 23 -5.44 -10.12 5.70
C GLY A 23 -4.55 -10.65 6.82
N SER A 24 -3.45 -9.97 7.13
CA SER A 24 -2.54 -10.35 8.23
C SER A 24 -3.21 -10.23 9.60
N ILE A 25 -3.99 -9.18 9.84
CA ILE A 25 -4.80 -9.05 11.07
C ILE A 25 -5.77 -10.23 11.20
N ARG A 26 -6.44 -10.61 10.10
CA ARG A 26 -7.38 -11.75 10.09
C ARG A 26 -6.69 -13.10 10.24
N ALA A 27 -5.45 -13.24 9.76
CA ALA A 27 -4.65 -14.45 9.91
C ALA A 27 -4.02 -14.58 11.32
N GLY A 28 -3.97 -13.47 12.09
CA GLY A 28 -3.27 -13.45 13.38
C GLY A 28 -1.76 -13.61 13.25
N ASP A 29 -1.19 -13.29 12.08
CA ASP A 29 0.24 -13.43 11.81
C ASP A 29 0.96 -12.08 12.02
N PRO A 30 1.65 -11.90 13.17
CA PRO A 30 2.31 -10.64 13.50
C PRO A 30 3.50 -10.35 12.59
N VAL A 31 4.12 -11.38 12.00
CA VAL A 31 5.25 -11.22 11.07
C VAL A 31 4.73 -10.66 9.75
N PHE A 32 3.62 -11.21 9.26
CA PHE A 32 2.97 -10.72 8.04
C PHE A 32 2.36 -9.31 8.23
N LEU A 33 1.89 -9.00 9.44
CA LEU A 33 1.42 -7.66 9.80
C LEU A 33 2.56 -6.63 9.77
N GLY A 34 3.72 -6.97 10.34
CA GLY A 34 4.90 -6.11 10.29
C GLY A 34 5.36 -5.82 8.86
N GLY A 35 5.43 -6.86 8.02
CA GLY A 35 5.81 -6.72 6.61
C GLY A 35 4.82 -5.88 5.79
N SER A 36 3.52 -6.12 5.96
CA SER A 36 2.47 -5.36 5.27
C SER A 36 2.39 -3.90 5.73
N MET A 37 2.64 -3.60 7.01
CA MET A 37 2.75 -2.22 7.50
C MET A 37 3.96 -1.49 6.90
N LEU A 38 5.14 -2.12 6.86
CA LEU A 38 6.33 -1.52 6.23
C LEU A 38 6.08 -1.20 4.75
N PHE A 39 5.42 -2.11 4.04
CA PHE A 39 5.02 -1.90 2.64
C PHE A 39 4.04 -0.74 2.49
N LEU A 40 3.02 -0.65 3.35
CA LEU A 40 2.08 0.46 3.36
C LEU A 40 2.78 1.81 3.58
N VAL A 41 3.71 1.88 4.55
CA VAL A 41 4.50 3.08 4.82
C VAL A 41 5.34 3.46 3.62
N ALA A 42 6.00 2.50 2.96
CA ALA A 42 6.76 2.75 1.74
C ALA A 42 5.89 3.32 0.61
N CYS A 43 4.69 2.77 0.41
CA CYS A 43 3.72 3.31 -0.55
C CYS A 43 3.33 4.76 -0.23
N VAL A 44 3.09 5.08 1.04
CA VAL A 44 2.72 6.45 1.47
C VAL A 44 3.90 7.41 1.31
N VAL A 45 5.12 7.03 1.73
CA VAL A 45 6.32 7.85 1.59
C VAL A 45 6.58 8.19 0.13
N TYR A 46 6.44 7.21 -0.77
CA TYR A 46 6.62 7.43 -2.20
C TYR A 46 5.53 8.35 -2.77
N LEU A 47 4.26 8.15 -2.38
CA LEU A 47 3.15 9.01 -2.81
C LEU A 47 3.33 10.46 -2.34
N VAL A 48 3.77 10.67 -1.10
CA VAL A 48 4.05 12.00 -0.54
C VAL A 48 5.28 12.62 -1.22
N GLY A 49 6.31 11.82 -1.50
CA GLY A 49 7.49 12.25 -2.24
C GLY A 49 7.16 12.76 -3.65
N ARG A 50 6.20 12.15 -4.33
CA ARG A 50 5.72 12.57 -5.66
C ARG A 50 5.14 13.99 -5.71
N ARG A 51 4.70 14.54 -4.57
CA ARG A 51 4.14 15.90 -4.47
C ARG A 51 5.20 17.00 -4.34
N ARG A 52 6.49 16.64 -4.16
CA ARG A 52 7.62 17.59 -4.21
C ARG A 52 8.33 17.52 -5.55
#